data_AF-A0A3S5DMK9-F1
#
_entry.id   AF-A0A3S5DMK9-F1
#
_cell.length_a   1.000
_cell.length_b   1.000
_cell.length_c   1.000
_cell.angle_alpha   90.00
_cell.angle_beta   90.00
_cell.angle_gamma   90.00
#
_symmetry.space_group_name_H-M   'P 1'
#
loop_
_entity.id
_entity.type
_entity.pdbx_description
1 polymer ?
#
loop_
_entity_poly.entity_id
_entity_poly.type
_entity_poly.pdbx_seq_one_letter_code
_entity_poly.pdbx_strand_id
1 'polypeptide(L)'
;MCLTPFASRKLGDVKVVILGQDPYHGPGQAHGLAFSVRPGIAPPPSLVNMYKELEASIPGFVRPAHGYLESWARQGVLLLNTVLTVRAGQAHSHASLGWGNLYG
;
A
#
# COMPACT_ATOMS: atom_id res chain seq x y z
N MET A 1 -11.25 -10.69 -4.94
CA MET A 1 -10.71 -10.02 -6.14
C MET A 1 -9.21 -9.89 -5.90
N CYS A 2 -8.39 -10.67 -6.62
CA CYS A 2 -6.94 -10.61 -6.48
C CYS A 2 -6.46 -9.31 -7.14
N LEU A 3 -5.88 -8.40 -6.36
CA LEU A 3 -5.42 -7.09 -6.84
C LEU A 3 -3.90 -7.10 -6.90
N THR A 4 -3.33 -7.75 -7.91
CA THR A 4 -1.90 -7.62 -8.21
C THR A 4 -1.71 -6.64 -9.36
N PRO A 5 -1.33 -5.36 -9.10
CA PRO A 5 -1.00 -4.38 -10.14
C PRO A 5 0.40 -4.59 -10.73
N PHE A 6 0.88 -5.83 -10.73
CA PHE A 6 2.28 -6.17 -11.01
C PHE A 6 2.54 -6.60 -12.45
N ALA A 7 1.52 -6.61 -13.32
CA ALA A 7 1.67 -7.15 -14.68
C ALA A 7 2.59 -6.32 -15.60
N SER A 8 3.03 -5.11 -15.22
CA SER A 8 3.74 -4.22 -16.16
C SER A 8 5.04 -3.59 -15.66
N ARG A 9 5.61 -3.97 -14.50
CA ARG A 9 6.86 -3.36 -14.01
C ARG A 9 7.97 -4.39 -13.90
N LYS A 10 9.12 -4.11 -14.52
CA LYS A 10 10.32 -4.96 -14.43
C LYS A 10 10.88 -4.84 -13.01
N LEU A 11 11.28 -5.96 -12.42
CA LEU A 11 11.86 -6.01 -11.07
C LEU A 11 13.06 -5.08 -10.91
N GLY A 12 13.80 -4.80 -12.00
CA GLY A 12 14.96 -3.92 -12.01
C GLY A 12 14.66 -2.42 -11.81
N ASP A 13 13.40 -1.98 -11.88
CA ASP A 13 13.03 -0.56 -11.72
C ASP A 13 12.66 -0.20 -10.27
N VAL A 14 12.72 -1.17 -9.35
CA VAL A 14 12.37 -0.98 -7.94
C VAL A 14 13.53 -0.32 -7.19
N LYS A 15 13.24 0.80 -6.52
CA LYS A 15 14.19 1.56 -5.70
C LYS A 15 13.89 1.46 -4.21
N VAL A 16 12.61 1.40 -3.86
CA VAL A 16 12.12 1.40 -2.48
C VAL A 16 10.98 0.39 -2.36
N VAL A 17 10.91 -0.35 -1.26
CA VAL A 17 9.79 -1.24 -0.95
C VAL A 17 9.12 -0.77 0.33
N ILE A 18 7.81 -0.56 0.29
CA ILE A 18 6.97 -0.22 1.44
C ILE A 18 5.96 -1.35 1.62
N LEU A 19 5.99 -1.98 2.79
CA LEU A 19 5.16 -3.12 3.13
C LEU A 19 3.97 -2.68 4.00
N GLY A 20 2.76 -2.99 3.55
CA GLY A 20 1.53 -2.89 4.34
C GLY A 20 1.13 -4.24 4.92
N GLN A 21 0.45 -4.27 6.07
CA GLN A 21 -0.01 -5.51 6.69
C GLN A 21 -1.28 -6.05 6.01
N ASP A 22 -2.41 -5.36 6.19
CA ASP A 22 -3.71 -5.78 5.67
C ASP A 22 -4.28 -4.76 4.66
N PRO A 23 -4.95 -5.22 3.59
CA PRO A 23 -5.64 -4.34 2.66
C PRO A 23 -6.84 -3.67 3.32
N TYR A 24 -7.12 -2.41 2.95
CA TYR A 24 -8.32 -1.71 3.42
C TYR A 24 -9.59 -2.50 3.08
N HIS A 25 -10.44 -2.70 4.09
CA HIS A 25 -11.67 -3.50 4.00
C HIS A 25 -12.89 -2.71 3.48
N GLY A 26 -12.76 -1.40 3.26
CA GLY A 26 -13.85 -0.55 2.76
C GLY A 26 -14.12 -0.76 1.27
N PRO A 27 -15.39 -0.83 0.84
CA PRO A 27 -15.73 -0.94 -0.58
C PRO A 27 -15.15 0.22 -1.38
N GLY A 28 -14.45 -0.09 -2.47
CA GLY A 28 -13.86 0.91 -3.39
C GLY A 28 -12.54 1.55 -2.94
N GLN A 29 -12.04 1.25 -1.73
CA GLN A 29 -10.80 1.83 -1.23
C GLN A 29 -9.55 1.15 -1.81
N ALA A 30 -9.51 -0.18 -1.80
CA ALA A 30 -8.37 -0.94 -2.30
C ALA A 30 -8.36 -0.97 -3.83
N HIS A 31 -7.19 -0.70 -4.42
CA HIS A 31 -6.95 -0.82 -5.87
C HIS A 31 -5.64 -1.55 -6.22
N GLY A 32 -5.05 -2.24 -5.25
CA GLY A 32 -3.88 -3.12 -5.45
C GLY A 32 -2.54 -2.54 -5.04
N LEU A 33 -2.49 -1.27 -4.66
CA LEU A 33 -1.31 -0.64 -4.06
C LEU A 33 -1.51 -0.52 -2.55
N ALA A 34 -0.52 -0.93 -1.76
CA ALA A 34 -0.52 -0.72 -0.31
C ALA A 34 -0.67 0.77 0.03
N PHE A 35 -1.42 1.08 1.09
CA PHE A 35 -1.70 2.44 1.58
C PHE A 35 -2.45 3.38 0.61
N SER A 36 -2.60 3.02 -0.66
CA SER A 36 -3.21 3.89 -1.66
C SER A 36 -4.70 3.65 -1.82
N VAL A 37 -5.43 4.75 -2.00
CA VAL A 37 -6.86 4.76 -2.34
C VAL A 37 -7.10 5.46 -3.68
N ARG A 38 -8.23 5.18 -4.32
CA ARG A 38 -8.62 5.82 -5.58
C ARG A 38 -8.83 7.34 -5.41
N PRO A 39 -8.66 8.14 -6.49
CA PRO A 39 -9.01 9.57 -6.46
C PRO A 39 -10.47 9.79 -6.00
N GLY A 40 -10.70 10.86 -5.25
CA GLY A 40 -12.02 11.16 -4.67
C GLY A 40 -12.33 10.44 -3.35
N ILE A 41 -11.50 9.47 -2.94
CA ILE A 41 -11.56 8.86 -1.61
C ILE A 41 -10.62 9.60 -0.65
N ALA A 42 -11.12 9.93 0.54
CA ALA A 42 -10.34 10.56 1.58
C ALA A 42 -9.12 9.69 1.95
N PRO A 43 -7.92 10.27 2.13
CA PRO A 43 -6.74 9.53 2.57
C PRO A 43 -7.01 8.79 3.89
N PRO A 44 -6.69 7.49 3.99
CA PRO A 44 -6.83 6.74 5.24
C PRO A 44 -5.92 7.31 6.35
N PRO A 45 -6.24 7.09 7.64
CA PRO A 45 -5.43 7.59 8.76
C PRO A 45 -3.95 7.21 8.68
N SER A 46 -3.63 5.98 8.25
CA SER A 46 -2.24 5.53 8.07
C SER A 46 -1.49 6.37 7.03
N LEU A 47 -2.13 6.68 5.90
CA LEU A 47 -1.53 7.51 4.86
C LEU A 47 -1.41 8.98 5.30
N VAL A 48 -2.39 9.49 6.06
CA VAL A 48 -2.31 10.83 6.66
C VAL A 48 -1.10 10.93 7.59
N ASN A 49 -0.83 9.89 8.39
CA ASN A 49 0.35 9.87 9.24
C ASN A 49 1.64 9.82 8.43
N MET A 50 1.71 9.04 7.35
CA MET A 50 2.85 9.08 6.42
C MET A 50 3.08 10.47 5.84
N TYR A 51 2.01 11.18 5.44
CA TYR A 51 2.14 12.55 4.94
C TYR A 51 2.62 13.54 6.00
N LYS A 52 2.21 13.39 7.27
CA LYS A 52 2.74 14.21 8.37
C LYS A 52 4.23 14.02 8.57
N GLU A 53 4.69 12.78 8.55
CA GLU A 53 6.13 12.48 8.67
C GLU A 53 6.93 13.03 7.49
N LEU A 54 6.39 12.95 6.27
CA LEU A 54 7.02 13.53 5.07
C LEU A 54 7.07 15.06 5.14
N GLU A 55 6.01 15.71 5.61
CA GLU A 55 5.96 17.16 5.82
C GLU A 55 6.99 17.64 6.86
N ALA A 56 7.20 16.85 7.92
CA ALA A 56 8.20 17.15 8.94
C ALA A 56 9.64 16.86 8.50
N SER A 57 9.85 15.85 7.66
CA SER A 57 11.20 15.34 7.31
C SER A 57 11.75 15.91 6.01
N ILE A 58 10.90 16.32 5.07
CA ILE A 58 11.31 16.75 3.74
C ILE A 58 10.97 18.24 3.56
N PRO A 59 11.97 19.13 3.59
CA PRO A 59 11.75 20.55 3.34
C PRO A 59 11.07 20.79 1.99
N GLY A 60 9.97 21.55 2.01
CA GLY A 60 9.20 21.88 0.81
C GLY A 60 8.22 20.80 0.34
N PHE A 61 8.07 19.68 1.06
CA PHE A 61 7.00 18.72 0.78
C PHE A 61 5.64 19.32 1.11
N VAL A 62 4.73 19.30 0.13
CA VAL A 62 3.35 19.75 0.31
C VAL A 62 2.44 18.54 0.32
N ARG A 63 1.73 18.35 1.43
CA ARG A 63 0.79 17.23 1.59
C ARG A 63 -0.29 17.25 0.50
N PRO A 64 -0.44 16.16 -0.28
CA PRO A 64 -1.55 16.01 -1.22
C PRO A 64 -2.90 15.86 -0.51
N ALA A 65 -3.96 16.40 -1.12
CA ALA A 65 -5.34 16.21 -0.64
C ALA A 65 -5.96 14.86 -1.05
N HIS A 66 -5.19 13.98 -1.71
CA HIS A 66 -5.64 12.66 -2.20
C HIS A 66 -4.73 11.53 -1.72
N GLY A 67 -5.27 10.31 -1.70
CA GLY A 67 -4.52 9.10 -1.32
C GLY A 67 -4.04 8.24 -2.50
N TYR A 68 -4.05 8.79 -3.71
CA TYR A 68 -3.61 8.09 -4.91
C TYR A 68 -2.08 8.13 -5.07
N LEU A 69 -1.41 6.97 -4.94
CA LEU A 69 0.04 6.84 -4.89
C LEU A 69 0.65 6.24 -6.17
N GLU A 70 -0.08 6.29 -7.29
CA GLU A 70 0.42 5.78 -8.57
C GLU A 70 1.72 6.50 -9.00
N SER A 71 1.85 7.79 -8.67
CA SER A 71 3.04 8.59 -8.96
C SER A 71 4.29 8.05 -8.27
N TRP A 72 4.18 7.60 -7.01
CA TRP A 72 5.28 6.96 -6.28
C TRP A 72 5.65 5.64 -6.92
N ALA A 73 4.63 4.86 -7.28
CA ALA A 73 4.83 3.61 -7.97
C ALA A 73 5.61 3.81 -9.28
N ARG A 74 5.27 4.84 -10.07
CA ARG A 74 5.98 5.18 -11.33
C ARG A 74 7.44 5.55 -11.13
N GLN A 75 7.83 6.01 -9.94
CA GLN A 75 9.20 6.40 -9.62
C GLN A 75 10.05 5.25 -9.05
N GLY A 76 9.49 4.04 -8.94
CA GLY A 76 10.17 2.86 -8.44
C GLY A 76 9.85 2.51 -6.97
N VAL A 77 8.79 3.09 -6.40
CA VAL A 77 8.32 2.72 -5.06
C VAL A 77 7.36 1.55 -5.14
N LEU A 78 7.74 0.41 -4.59
CA LEU A 78 6.94 -0.79 -4.53
C LEU A 78 6.03 -0.78 -3.29
N LEU A 79 4.72 -0.62 -3.49
CA LEU A 79 3.71 -0.58 -2.43
C LEU A 79 3.00 -1.95 -2.33
N LEU A 80 3.51 -2.85 -1.50
CA LEU A 80 3.05 -4.23 -1.41
C LEU A 80 2.34 -4.51 -0.08
N ASN A 81 1.14 -5.09 -0.11
CA ASN A 81 0.53 -5.64 1.11
C ASN A 81 1.04 -7.07 1.32
N THR A 82 1.40 -7.43 2.55
CA THR A 82 1.80 -8.81 2.91
C THR A 82 0.64 -9.79 2.80
N VAL A 83 -0.60 -9.29 2.90
CA VAL A 83 -1.83 -10.03 2.60
C VAL A 83 -2.41 -9.54 1.28
N LEU A 84 -2.16 -10.27 0.18
CA LEU A 84 -2.59 -9.89 -1.17
C LEU A 84 -4.07 -10.19 -1.46
N THR A 85 -4.75 -10.91 -0.57
CA THR A 85 -6.17 -11.25 -0.73
C THR A 85 -6.89 -11.26 0.62
N VAL A 86 -7.81 -10.32 0.82
CA VAL A 86 -8.91 -10.50 1.77
C VAL A 86 -10.13 -10.90 0.94
N ARG A 87 -10.67 -12.12 1.18
CA ARG A 87 -12.03 -12.43 0.76
C ARG A 87 -12.96 -11.53 1.56
N ALA A 88 -13.84 -10.79 0.88
CA ALA A 88 -14.80 -9.91 1.52
C ALA A 88 -15.54 -10.67 2.64
N GLY A 89 -15.37 -10.23 3.90
CA GLY A 89 -16.13 -10.76 5.05
C GLY A 89 -15.36 -11.56 6.11
N GLN A 90 -14.03 -11.74 6.02
CA GLN A 90 -13.26 -12.38 7.11
C GLN A 90 -11.97 -11.62 7.42
N ALA A 91 -12.00 -10.77 8.44
CA ALA A 91 -10.79 -10.24 9.05
C ALA A 91 -10.06 -11.39 9.79
N HIS A 92 -8.73 -11.47 9.64
CA HIS A 92 -7.82 -12.35 10.39
C HIS A 92 -7.76 -13.86 10.12
N SER A 93 -8.24 -14.41 8.99
CA SER A 93 -8.15 -15.87 8.78
C SER A 93 -6.78 -16.43 8.32
N HIS A 94 -5.77 -15.59 8.03
CA HIS A 94 -4.51 -16.07 7.42
C HIS A 94 -3.21 -15.62 8.10
N ALA A 95 -3.26 -15.05 9.31
CA ALA A 95 -2.05 -14.90 10.14
C ALA A 95 -1.42 -16.26 10.53
N SER A 96 -2.15 -17.36 10.33
CA SER A 96 -1.76 -18.73 10.68
C SER A 96 -1.06 -19.52 9.57
N LEU A 97 -0.84 -18.96 8.37
CA LEU A 97 -0.13 -19.65 7.29
C LEU A 97 1.32 -19.11 7.14
N GLY A 98 2.16 -19.45 8.11
CA GLY A 98 3.55 -19.87 7.83
C GLY A 98 4.62 -18.82 7.50
N TRP A 99 4.42 -17.52 7.71
CA TRP A 99 5.46 -16.50 7.47
C TRP A 99 6.59 -16.44 8.53
N GLY A 100 6.61 -17.39 9.46
CA GLY A 100 7.64 -17.49 10.51
C GLY A 100 8.95 -18.18 10.11
N ASN A 101 9.00 -18.89 8.96
CA ASN A 101 10.16 -19.74 8.62
C ASN A 101 11.07 -19.13 7.54
N LEU A 102 11.50 -17.88 7.72
CA LEU A 102 12.63 -17.31 6.96
C LEU A 102 13.86 -17.01 7.85
N TYR A 103 13.86 -17.47 9.10
CA TYR A 103 15.04 -17.51 9.96
C TYR A 103 15.13 -18.89 10.63
N GLY A 104 15.65 -19.87 9.89
CA GLY A 104 15.95 -21.22 10.36
C GLY A 104 16.90 -21.90 9.39
#